data_AF-A0A5B7DVM1-F1
#
_entry.id   AF-A0A5B7DVM1-F1
#
_cell.length_a   1.000
_cell.length_b   1.000
_cell.length_c   1.000
_cell.angle_alpha   90.00
_cell.angle_beta   90.00
_cell.angle_gamma   90.00
#
_symmetry.space_group_name_H-M   'P 1'
#
loop_
_entity.id
_entity.type
_entity.pdbx_description
1 polymer ?
#
loop_
_entity_poly.entity_id
_entity_poly.type
_entity_poly.pdbx_seq_one_letter_code
_entity_poly.pdbx_strand_id
1 'polypeptide(L)'
;MGEITTSTIPQWTYSHVRDRRAQTLLARFRIGHTYLTQRYLLTRDPQLYCDDFLVPLTVRHLLVECPSLTELRHRYLYRDSGRDSGVYYISKVLGPECLAQGHDVFRFLREAGLLPNL
;
A
#
# COMPACT_ATOMS: atom_id res chain seq x y z
N MET A 1 -25.03 -7.54 -24.61
CA MET A 1 -25.20 -6.80 -23.34
C MET A 1 -24.65 -7.71 -22.26
N GLY A 2 -23.36 -7.55 -21.92
CA GLY A 2 -22.63 -8.50 -21.08
C GLY A 2 -22.98 -8.28 -19.61
N GLU A 3 -23.49 -9.31 -18.96
CA GLU A 3 -23.79 -9.31 -17.53
C GLU A 3 -22.51 -9.09 -16.74
N ILE A 4 -22.46 -8.00 -15.97
CA ILE A 4 -21.39 -7.75 -15.02
C ILE A 4 -21.60 -8.76 -13.91
N THR A 5 -20.83 -9.84 -13.91
CA THR A 5 -20.80 -10.80 -12.80
C THR A 5 -20.36 -10.04 -11.56
N THR A 6 -21.30 -9.85 -10.63
CA THR A 6 -21.07 -9.24 -9.32
C THR A 6 -20.17 -10.17 -8.53
N SER A 7 -18.87 -10.10 -8.78
CA SER A 7 -17.87 -10.71 -7.93
C SER A 7 -18.09 -10.16 -6.52
N THR A 8 -18.41 -11.03 -5.56
CA THR A 8 -18.58 -10.66 -4.16
C THR A 8 -17.25 -10.07 -3.68
N ILE A 9 -17.13 -8.75 -3.72
CA ILE A 9 -16.00 -8.06 -3.13
C ILE A 9 -16.14 -8.26 -1.62
N PRO A 10 -15.21 -8.96 -0.94
CA PRO A 10 -15.30 -9.16 0.49
C PRO A 10 -15.40 -7.80 1.19
N GLN A 11 -16.40 -7.65 2.05
CA GLN A 11 -16.63 -6.39 2.76
C GLN A 11 -15.51 -6.18 3.76
N TRP A 12 -14.65 -5.20 3.48
CA TRP A 12 -13.54 -4.85 4.36
C TRP A 12 -14.05 -4.08 5.58
N THR A 13 -14.32 -4.79 6.66
CA THR A 13 -14.78 -4.21 7.93
C THR A 13 -13.61 -3.65 8.72
N TYR A 14 -13.27 -2.39 8.46
CA TYR A 14 -12.38 -1.59 9.31
C TYR A 14 -13.10 -1.03 10.55
N SER A 15 -14.01 -1.82 11.14
CA SER A 15 -14.88 -1.41 12.25
C SER A 15 -14.10 -0.89 13.47
N HIS A 16 -12.84 -1.30 13.62
CA HIS A 16 -11.95 -0.89 14.71
C HIS A 16 -11.16 0.39 14.42
N VAL A 17 -11.03 0.83 13.16
CA VAL A 17 -10.36 2.08 12.80
C VAL A 17 -11.37 3.21 12.91
N ARG A 18 -11.34 3.95 14.02
CA ARG A 18 -12.24 5.10 14.22
C ARG A 18 -11.88 6.31 13.34
N ASP A 19 -10.68 6.33 12.77
CA ASP A 19 -10.22 7.40 11.90
C ASP A 19 -10.64 7.17 10.43
N ARG A 20 -11.60 7.97 9.97
CA ARG A 20 -12.10 7.97 8.58
C ARG A 20 -11.00 8.27 7.56
N ARG A 21 -10.01 9.09 7.93
CA ARG A 21 -8.89 9.44 7.04
C ARG A 21 -8.01 8.22 6.81
N ALA A 22 -7.70 7.49 7.88
CA ALA A 22 -6.96 6.24 7.81
C ALA A 22 -7.66 5.20 6.91
N GLN A 23 -8.97 5.00 7.07
CA GLN A 23 -9.75 4.10 6.21
C GLN A 23 -9.70 4.51 4.73
N THR A 24 -9.81 5.81 4.45
CA THR A 24 -9.75 6.36 3.08
C THR A 24 -8.39 6.11 2.44
N LEU A 25 -7.31 6.34 3.18
CA LEU A 25 -5.94 6.11 2.72
C LEU A 25 -5.71 4.63 2.39
N LEU A 26 -6.09 3.72 3.29
CA LEU A 26 -5.97 2.28 3.05
C LEU A 26 -6.78 1.82 1.84
N ALA A 27 -8.00 2.34 1.68
CA ALA A 27 -8.84 2.05 0.52
C ALA A 27 -8.16 2.51 -0.78
N ARG A 28 -7.64 3.76 -0.83
CA ARG A 28 -6.89 4.30 -1.99
C ARG A 28 -5.67 3.47 -2.32
N PHE A 29 -4.90 3.05 -1.32
CA PHE A 29 -3.74 2.19 -1.49
C PHE A 29 -4.13 0.83 -2.09
N ARG A 30 -5.20 0.21 -1.60
CA ARG A 30 -5.65 -1.10 -2.09
C ARG A 30 -6.05 -1.08 -3.56
N ILE A 31 -6.73 -0.02 -4.00
CA ILE A 31 -7.09 0.13 -5.42
C ILE A 31 -5.91 0.64 -6.27
N GLY A 32 -4.81 1.07 -5.66
CA GLY A 32 -3.65 1.64 -6.35
C GLY A 32 -3.79 3.12 -6.73
N HIS A 33 -4.85 3.80 -6.27
CA HIS A 33 -5.15 5.19 -6.59
C HIS A 33 -4.56 6.15 -5.56
N THR A 34 -3.23 6.25 -5.53
CA THR A 34 -2.54 7.30 -4.76
C THR A 34 -2.13 8.44 -5.70
N TYR A 35 -2.05 9.67 -5.21
CA TYR A 35 -1.63 10.80 -6.06
C TYR A 35 -0.23 10.55 -6.65
N LEU A 36 0.72 10.06 -5.84
CA LEU A 36 2.06 9.68 -6.30
C LEU A 36 2.06 8.71 -7.49
N THR A 37 1.19 7.70 -7.47
CA THR A 37 1.21 6.64 -8.48
C THR A 37 0.31 6.93 -9.67
N GLN A 38 -0.71 7.77 -9.49
CA GLN A 38 -1.80 7.97 -10.46
C GLN A 38 -1.82 9.37 -11.10
N ARG A 39 -1.08 10.35 -10.56
CA ARG A 39 -1.06 11.75 -11.04
C ARG A 39 -0.81 11.83 -12.55
N TYR A 40 0.08 11.01 -13.07
CA TYR A 40 0.47 11.00 -14.49
C TYR A 40 -0.74 10.77 -15.41
N LEU A 41 -1.74 9.98 -14.98
CA LEU A 41 -2.98 9.76 -15.74
C LEU A 41 -3.88 10.99 -15.75
N LEU A 42 -3.89 11.77 -14.67
CA LEU A 42 -4.78 12.93 -14.51
C LEU A 42 -4.21 14.20 -15.16
N THR A 43 -2.89 14.37 -15.10
CA THR A 43 -2.21 15.61 -15.50
C THR A 43 -1.47 15.49 -16.83
N ARG A 44 -1.35 14.25 -17.36
CA ARG A 44 -0.46 13.92 -18.49
C ARG A 44 1.02 14.22 -18.22
N ASP A 45 1.37 14.43 -16.95
CA ASP A 45 2.77 14.50 -16.52
C ASP A 45 3.46 13.14 -16.74
N PRO A 46 4.80 13.11 -16.82
CA PRO A 46 5.55 11.86 -16.85
C PRO A 46 5.26 11.00 -15.60
N GLN A 47 5.24 9.68 -15.78
CA GLN A 47 5.17 8.76 -14.65
C GLN A 47 6.38 8.96 -13.74
N LEU A 48 6.16 9.00 -12.43
CA LEU A 48 7.25 9.05 -11.47
C LEU A 48 8.00 7.72 -11.46
N TYR A 49 9.32 7.82 -11.36
CA TYR A 49 10.21 6.67 -11.22
C TYR A 49 10.79 6.64 -9.81
N CYS A 50 11.14 5.46 -9.34
CA CYS A 50 11.95 5.32 -8.15
C CYS A 50 13.35 5.87 -8.44
N ASP A 51 13.82 6.81 -7.61
CA ASP A 51 15.12 7.46 -7.77
C ASP A 51 16.29 6.46 -7.76
N ASP A 52 16.15 5.37 -7.01
CA ASP A 52 17.21 4.39 -6.81
C ASP A 52 17.24 3.28 -7.88
N PHE A 53 16.08 2.96 -8.50
CA PHE A 53 15.93 1.75 -9.31
C PHE A 53 15.37 1.98 -10.71
N LEU A 54 15.03 3.22 -11.08
CA LEU A 54 14.50 3.59 -12.41
C LEU A 54 13.33 2.70 -12.85
N VAL A 55 12.55 2.19 -11.90
CA VAL A 55 11.30 1.48 -12.15
C VAL A 55 10.13 2.42 -11.85
N PRO A 56 8.98 2.23 -12.53
CA PRO A 56 7.80 3.04 -12.28
C PRO A 56 7.38 2.99 -10.80
N LEU A 57 7.14 4.17 -10.23
CA LEU A 57 6.66 4.29 -8.87
C LEU A 57 5.20 3.82 -8.81
N THR A 58 4.99 2.67 -8.18
CA THR A 58 3.67 2.07 -7.97
C THR A 58 3.44 1.77 -6.50
N VAL A 59 2.17 1.57 -6.09
CA VAL A 59 1.85 1.14 -4.72
C VAL A 59 2.55 -0.18 -4.40
N ARG A 60 2.60 -1.09 -5.37
CA ARG A 60 3.31 -2.36 -5.27
C ARG A 60 4.80 -2.14 -5.01
N HIS A 61 5.41 -1.24 -5.78
CA HIS A 61 6.82 -0.93 -5.63
C HIS A 61 7.11 -0.40 -4.22
N LEU A 62 6.32 0.57 -3.73
CA LEU A 62 6.49 1.15 -2.40
C LEU A 62 6.33 0.12 -1.26
N LEU A 63 5.26 -0.69 -1.32
CA LEU A 63 4.87 -1.56 -0.22
C LEU A 63 5.58 -2.92 -0.20
N VAL A 64 6.16 -3.36 -1.33
CA VAL A 64 6.68 -4.73 -1.45
C VAL A 64 8.08 -4.78 -2.04
N GLU A 65 8.35 -4.02 -3.12
CA GLU A 65 9.51 -4.31 -3.98
C GLU A 65 10.70 -3.40 -3.73
N CYS A 66 10.47 -2.13 -3.39
CA CYS A 66 11.49 -1.09 -3.34
C CYS A 66 12.60 -1.44 -2.34
N PRO A 67 13.83 -1.72 -2.78
CA PRO A 67 14.90 -2.13 -1.88
C PRO A 67 15.27 -1.06 -0.84
N SER A 68 15.17 0.24 -1.17
CA SER A 68 15.47 1.33 -0.23
C SER A 68 14.46 1.47 0.90
N LEU A 69 13.26 0.89 0.76
CA LEU A 69 12.24 0.84 1.81
C LEU A 69 12.26 -0.46 2.62
N THR A 70 13.19 -1.39 2.34
CA THR A 70 13.21 -2.73 2.94
C THR A 70 13.27 -2.69 4.47
N GLU A 71 14.19 -1.91 5.04
CA GLU A 71 14.35 -1.78 6.50
C GLU A 71 13.09 -1.21 7.17
N LEU A 72 12.47 -0.19 6.55
CA LEU A 72 11.22 0.39 7.05
C LEU A 72 10.06 -0.60 6.97
N ARG A 73 10.00 -1.43 5.91
CA ARG A 73 8.99 -2.49 5.81
C ARG A 73 9.20 -3.56 6.87
N HIS A 74 10.43 -4.00 7.11
CA HIS A 74 10.70 -4.96 8.19
C HIS A 74 10.34 -4.40 9.57
N ARG A 75 10.54 -3.10 9.79
CA ARG A 75 10.21 -2.47 11.07
C ARG A 75 8.71 -2.32 11.32
N TYR A 76 7.92 -2.04 10.28
CA TYR A 76 6.53 -1.60 10.44
C TYR A 76 5.49 -2.46 9.71
N LEU A 77 5.88 -3.20 8.69
CA LEU A 77 4.96 -3.95 7.84
C LEU A 77 5.14 -5.45 7.94
N TYR A 78 6.26 -5.95 8.47
CA TYR A 78 6.53 -7.36 8.61
C TYR A 78 6.83 -7.70 10.07
N ARG A 79 6.20 -8.77 10.56
CA ARG A 79 6.62 -9.42 11.79
C ARG A 79 7.74 -10.41 11.46
N ASP A 80 8.68 -10.59 12.38
CA ASP A 80 9.66 -11.70 12.36
C ASP A 80 8.92 -13.05 12.47
N SER A 81 8.23 -13.49 11.43
CA SER A 81 7.86 -14.90 11.27
C SER A 81 8.98 -15.53 10.45
N GLY A 82 10.00 -16.04 11.16
CA GLY A 82 11.22 -16.67 10.64
C GLY A 82 11.02 -17.94 9.81
N ARG A 83 10.06 -17.93 8.87
CA ARG A 83 9.78 -19.04 7.95
C ARG A 83 9.04 -18.66 6.67
N ASP A 84 8.56 -17.43 6.52
CA ASP A 84 7.85 -17.06 5.29
C ASP A 84 8.85 -16.57 4.23
N SER A 85 8.86 -17.31 3.11
CA SER A 85 9.48 -16.93 1.83
C SER A 85 9.29 -15.44 1.59
N GLY A 86 10.39 -14.71 1.34
CA GLY A 86 10.47 -13.23 1.25
C GLY A 86 9.65 -12.56 0.14
N VAL A 87 8.56 -13.19 -0.30
CA VAL A 87 7.59 -12.65 -1.25
C VAL A 87 6.35 -12.21 -0.48
N TYR A 88 6.30 -10.92 -0.16
CA TYR A 88 5.14 -10.32 0.47
C TYR A 88 4.15 -9.83 -0.58
N TYR A 89 2.89 -10.23 -0.47
CA TYR A 89 1.84 -9.72 -1.35
C TYR A 89 1.22 -8.44 -0.77
N ILE A 90 0.74 -7.53 -1.65
CA ILE A 90 -0.02 -6.33 -1.23
C ILE A 90 -1.21 -6.71 -0.35
N SER A 91 -1.86 -7.85 -0.63
CA SER A 91 -2.97 -8.38 0.18
C SER A 91 -2.56 -8.76 1.60
N LYS A 92 -1.29 -9.08 1.85
CA LYS A 92 -0.76 -9.37 3.17
C LYS A 92 -0.44 -8.08 3.93
N VAL A 93 0.12 -7.08 3.23
CA VAL A 93 0.46 -5.76 3.80
C VAL A 93 -0.79 -4.91 4.08
N LEU A 94 -1.72 -4.88 3.13
CA LEU A 94 -2.97 -4.12 3.22
C LEU A 94 -4.15 -5.04 3.56
N GLY A 95 -3.94 -6.24 4.08
CA GLY A 95 -5.00 -7.19 4.44
C GLY A 95 -5.78 -6.80 5.69
N PRO A 96 -6.63 -7.69 6.23
CA PRO A 96 -7.25 -7.50 7.55
C PRO A 96 -6.21 -7.32 8.65
N GLU A 97 -5.04 -7.95 8.48
CA GLU A 97 -3.92 -7.95 9.42
C GLU A 97 -3.10 -6.65 9.41
N CYS A 98 -3.38 -5.70 8.50
CA CYS A 98 -2.69 -4.40 8.47
C CYS A 98 -2.88 -3.56 9.75
N LEU A 99 -3.82 -3.97 10.61
CA LEU A 99 -4.12 -3.36 11.91
C LEU A 99 -3.70 -4.24 13.09
N ALA A 100 -3.05 -5.37 12.83
CA ALA A 100 -2.54 -6.24 13.87
C ALA A 100 -1.41 -5.56 14.64
N GLN A 101 -1.23 -5.95 15.91
CA GLN A 101 -0.17 -5.42 16.75
C GLN A 101 1.22 -5.74 16.15
N GLY A 102 2.02 -4.70 15.87
CA GLY A 102 3.30 -4.81 15.17
C GLY A 102 3.24 -4.51 13.67
N HIS A 103 2.05 -4.29 13.12
CA HIS A 103 1.84 -3.73 11.78
C HIS A 103 1.33 -2.29 11.88
N ASP A 104 2.07 -1.34 11.33
CA ASP A 104 1.72 0.08 11.33
C ASP A 104 2.03 0.72 9.97
N VAL A 105 1.08 0.58 9.04
CA VAL A 105 1.16 1.17 7.70
C VAL A 105 1.28 2.69 7.79
N PHE A 106 0.65 3.35 8.76
CA PHE A 106 0.68 4.81 8.86
C PHE A 106 2.02 5.33 9.33
N ARG A 107 2.68 4.65 10.27
CA ARG A 107 4.04 4.98 10.70
C ARG A 107 5.05 4.70 9.60
N PHE A 108 4.90 3.60 8.85
CA PHE A 108 5.67 3.35 7.64
C PHE A 108 5.55 4.52 6.63
N LEU A 109 4.32 4.92 6.28
CA LEU A 109 4.08 6.00 5.32
C LEU A 109 4.60 7.35 5.80
N ARG A 110 4.63 7.57 7.12
CA ARG A 110 5.22 8.77 7.73
C ARG A 110 6.73 8.79 7.59
N GLU A 111 7.41 7.71 7.98
CA GLU A 111 8.87 7.65 7.92
C GLU A 111 9.41 7.54 6.50
N ALA A 112 8.65 6.92 5.60
CA ALA A 112 8.96 6.90 4.17
C ALA A 112 8.71 8.26 3.48
N GLY A 113 8.16 9.27 4.18
CA GLY A 113 7.88 10.59 3.60
C GLY A 113 6.74 10.61 2.57
N LEU A 114 5.87 9.58 2.56
CA LEU A 114 4.83 9.39 1.55
C LEU A 114 3.49 10.05 1.94
N LEU A 115 3.24 10.25 3.23
CA LEU A 115 2.02 10.87 3.77
C LEU A 115 1.63 12.25 3.19
N PRO A 116 2.54 13.20 2.92
CA PRO A 116 2.16 14.49 2.35
C PRO A 116 1.72 14.41 0.88
N ASN A 117 1.97 13.29 0.20
CA ASN A 117 1.72 13.10 -1.23
C ASN A 117 0.56 12.12 -1.53
N LEU A 118 -0.35 11.91 -0.56
CA LEU A 118 -1.42 10.90 -0.56
C LEU A 118 -2.84 11.45 -0.43
#